data_AF-A0A2E9KUC9-F1
#
_entry.id   AF-A0A2E9KUC9-F1
#
_cell.length_a   1.000
_cell.length_b   1.000
_cell.length_c   1.000
_cell.angle_alpha   90.00
_cell.angle_beta   90.00
_cell.angle_gamma   90.00
#
_symmetry.space_group_name_H-M   'P 1'
#
loop_
_entity.id
_entity.type
_entity.pdbx_description
1 polymer ?
#
loop_
_entity_poly.entity_id
_entity_poly.type
_entity_poly.pdbx_seq_one_letter_code
_entity_poly.pdbx_strand_id
1 'polypeptide(L)' 'MDKFTTYDPAIKFREEYSWPEKGTERNCPKCETHMQLNDNNETYFGKPWWCPKCSWQFSEEELADQA' A
#
# COMPACT_ATOMS: atom_id res chain seq x y z
N MET A 1 22.75 -29.14 19.87
CA MET A 1 22.70 -28.61 18.50
C MET A 1 21.27 -28.86 18.05
N ASP A 2 20.37 -27.95 18.40
CA ASP A 2 18.94 -28.22 18.34
C ASP A 2 18.32 -27.20 17.41
N LYS A 3 17.75 -27.76 16.33
CA LYS A 3 17.29 -27.07 15.12
C LYS A 3 16.35 -25.92 15.49
N PHE A 4 16.73 -24.71 15.10
CA PHE A 4 15.78 -23.62 14.94
C PHE A 4 14.76 -24.06 13.89
N THR A 5 13.56 -24.43 14.35
CA THR A 5 12.38 -24.54 13.50
C THR A 5 12.21 -23.21 12.80
N THR A 6 12.38 -23.22 11.49
CA THR A 6 12.05 -22.12 10.58
C THR A 6 10.71 -21.53 11.01
N TYR A 7 10.75 -20.26 11.42
CA TYR A 7 9.58 -19.52 11.87
C TYR A 7 8.62 -19.43 10.67
N ASP A 8 7.56 -20.23 10.71
CA ASP A 8 6.47 -20.25 9.73
C ASP A 8 5.41 -19.26 10.23
N PRO A 9 4.95 -18.29 9.41
CA PRO A 9 4.95 -18.28 7.95
C PRO A 9 6.17 -17.56 7.35
N ALA A 10 6.45 -17.82 6.07
CA ALA A 10 7.43 -17.10 5.26
C ALA A 10 7.38 -15.60 5.61
N ILE A 11 8.50 -15.01 6.02
CA ILE A 11 8.61 -13.58 6.34
C ILE A 11 8.06 -12.83 5.13
N LYS A 12 6.80 -12.38 5.23
CA LYS A 12 6.16 -11.60 4.18
C LYS A 12 6.73 -10.21 4.32
N PHE A 13 7.76 -9.92 3.53
CA PHE A 13 8.43 -8.62 3.51
C PHE A 13 7.51 -7.48 3.07
N ARG A 14 6.35 -7.82 2.48
CA ARG A 14 5.35 -6.88 1.95
C ARG A 14 3.97 -7.26 2.47
N GLU A 15 3.20 -6.26 2.89
CA GLU A 15 1.78 -6.44 3.18
C GLU A 15 0.99 -6.61 1.87
N GLU A 16 0.04 -7.54 1.85
CA GLU A 16 -0.81 -7.81 0.68
C GLU A 16 -1.90 -6.74 0.57
N TYR A 17 -1.53 -5.54 0.11
CA TYR A 17 -2.51 -4.49 -0.15
C TYR A 17 -3.27 -4.75 -1.46
N SER A 18 -4.53 -4.32 -1.49
CA SER A 18 -5.29 -4.24 -2.75
C SER A 18 -4.73 -3.10 -3.60
N TRP A 19 -4.15 -3.43 -4.76
CA TRP A 19 -3.77 -2.45 -5.77
C TRP A 19 -4.94 -2.20 -6.73
N PRO A 20 -5.36 -0.94 -6.94
CA PRO A 20 -6.39 -0.61 -7.90
C PRO A 20 -5.87 -0.73 -9.34
N GLU A 21 -6.78 -0.64 -10.32
CA GLU A 21 -6.42 -0.72 -11.73
C GLU A 21 -5.48 0.42 -12.15
N LYS A 22 -4.59 0.15 -13.12
CA LYS A 22 -3.74 1.20 -13.67
C LYS A 22 -4.60 2.28 -14.33
N GLY A 23 -4.46 3.50 -13.84
CA GLY A 23 -5.25 4.65 -14.30
C GLY A 23 -6.45 4.96 -13.40
N THR A 24 -6.65 4.24 -12.30
CA THR A 24 -7.58 4.70 -11.26
C THR A 24 -7.07 6.04 -10.70
N GLU A 25 -7.98 7.00 -10.61
CA GLU A 25 -7.74 8.32 -10.04
C GLU A 25 -8.46 8.41 -8.70
N ARG A 26 -7.79 8.92 -7.66
CA ARG A 26 -8.38 9.08 -6.34
C ARG A 26 -7.84 10.33 -5.65
N ASN A 27 -8.70 10.99 -4.89
CA ASN A 27 -8.33 12.19 -4.12
C ASN A 27 -8.01 11.85 -2.67
N CYS A 28 -7.08 12.60 -2.09
CA CYS A 28 -6.68 12.43 -0.70
C CYS A 28 -7.82 12.86 0.24
N PRO A 29 -8.22 12.04 1.23
CA PRO A 29 -9.33 12.36 2.15
C PRO A 29 -9.00 13.53 3.09
N LYS A 30 -7.72 13.90 3.23
CA LYS A 30 -7.27 14.98 4.13
C LYS A 30 -7.17 16.34 3.45
N CYS A 31 -6.89 16.39 2.16
CA CYS A 31 -6.55 17.63 1.46
C CYS A 31 -7.16 17.74 0.07
N GLU A 32 -8.00 16.77 -0.32
CA GLU A 32 -8.73 16.71 -1.59
C GLU A 32 -7.85 16.81 -2.84
N THR A 33 -6.54 16.63 -2.67
CA THR A 33 -5.57 16.67 -3.76
C THR A 33 -5.54 15.32 -4.47
N HIS A 34 -5.42 15.35 -5.79
CA HIS A 34 -5.23 14.18 -6.62
C HIS A 34 -4.01 13.36 -6.17
N MET A 35 -4.21 12.08 -5.88
CA MET A 35 -3.16 11.16 -5.45
C MET A 35 -2.52 10.46 -6.64
N GLN A 36 -1.23 10.20 -6.54
CA GLN A 36 -0.50 9.41 -7.51
C GLN A 36 -0.65 7.93 -7.16
N LEU A 37 -1.06 7.13 -8.15
CA LEU A 37 -1.09 5.68 -8.05
C LEU A 37 0.31 5.13 -8.34
N ASN A 38 0.90 4.46 -7.36
CA ASN A 38 2.17 3.75 -7.51
C ASN A 38 1.97 2.43 -8.26
N ASP A 39 2.98 2.06 -9.05
CA ASP A 39 3.01 0.77 -9.72
C ASP A 39 3.02 -0.39 -8.70
N ASN A 40 2.23 -1.42 -9.01
CA ASN A 40 2.24 -2.68 -8.26
C ASN A 40 3.50 -3.49 -8.59
N ASN A 41 4.66 -3.03 -8.14
CA ASN A 41 5.93 -3.73 -8.29
C ASN A 41 6.20 -4.60 -7.06
N GLU A 42 6.68 -5.84 -7.26
CA GLU A 42 7.11 -6.74 -6.20
C GLU A 42 8.23 -6.16 -5.32
N THR A 43 9.04 -5.25 -5.86
CA THR A 43 10.09 -4.55 -5.12
C THR A 43 9.60 -3.30 -4.40
N TYR A 44 8.32 -2.94 -4.55
CA TYR A 44 7.74 -1.76 -3.93
C TYR A 44 6.99 -2.14 -2.65
N PHE A 45 7.55 -1.71 -1.51
CA PHE A 45 7.04 -2.01 -0.17
C PHE A 45 6.08 -0.95 0.38
N GLY A 46 5.78 0.09 -0.40
CA GLY A 46 4.84 1.13 -0.01
C GLY A 46 3.39 0.79 -0.35
N LYS A 47 2.47 1.71 -0.03
CA LYS A 47 1.04 1.58 -0.35
C LYS A 47 0.74 2.09 -1.78
N PRO A 48 -0.36 1.64 -2.39
CA PRO A 48 -0.73 2.04 -3.75
C PRO A 48 -0.87 3.55 -3.93
N TRP A 49 -1.48 4.27 -2.99
CA TRP A 49 -1.73 5.69 -3.16
C TRP A 49 -0.69 6.55 -2.47
N TRP A 50 -0.17 7.54 -3.19
CA TRP A 50 0.71 8.57 -2.67
C TRP A 50 0.05 9.94 -2.83
N CYS A 51 -0.09 10.71 -1.75
CA CYS A 51 -0.47 12.12 -1.83
C CYS A 51 0.78 13.05 -1.83
N PRO A 52 1.09 13.77 -2.93
CA PRO A 52 2.30 14.60 -3.01
C PRO A 52 2.24 15.84 -2.08
N LYS A 53 1.03 16.33 -1.77
CA LYS A 53 0.81 17.44 -0.84
C LYS A 53 1.06 17.06 0.61
N CYS A 54 0.54 15.90 1.03
CA CYS A 54 0.65 15.44 2.41
C CYS A 54 1.94 14.64 2.66
N SER A 55 2.57 14.12 1.60
CA SER A 55 3.62 13.09 1.70
C SER A 55 3.13 11.85 2.46
N TRP A 56 1.85 11.51 2.31
CA TRP A 56 1.21 10.38 2.97
C TRP A 56 0.90 9.28 1.96
N GLN A 57 0.91 8.05 2.46
CA GLN A 57 0.63 6.85 1.69
C GLN A 57 -0.66 6.20 2.22
N PHE A 58 -1.52 5.74 1.32
CA PHE A 58 -2.81 5.14 1.68
C PHE A 58 -3.03 3.83 0.90
N SER A 59 -3.61 2.82 1.54
CA SER A 59 -4.13 1.64 0.85
C SER A 59 -5.56 1.88 0.36
N GLU A 60 -6.02 1.07 -0.58
CA GLU A 60 -7.43 1.06 -1.01
C GLU A 60 -8.37 0.81 0.18
N GLU A 61 -7.98 -0.06 1.10
CA GLU A 61 -8.75 -0.42 2.29
C GLU A 61 -8.92 0.77 3.25
N GLU A 62 -7.83 1.51 3.51
CA GLU A 62 -7.88 2.72 4.35
C GLU A 62 -8.75 3.81 3.75
N LEU A 63 -8.78 3.91 2.42
CA LEU A 63 -9.62 4.88 1.72
C LEU A 63 -11.07 4.41 1.57
N ALA A 64 -11.33 3.11 1.61
CA ALA A 64 -12.67 2.54 1.57
C ALA A 64 -13.39 2.65 2.91
N ASP A 65 -12.66 2.50 4.02
CA ASP A 65 -13.21 2.67 5.39
C ASP A 65 -13.58 4.12 5.72
N GLN A 66 -13.01 5.10 4.99
CA GLN A 66 -13.27 6.52 5.17
C GLN A 66 -14.34 7.10 4.22
N ALA A 67 -15.00 6.26 3.42
CA ALA A 67 -16.00 6.67 2.42
C ALA A 67 -17.43 6.75 2.98
#